data_AF-A0A3N5Y0R8-F1
#
_entry.id   AF-A0A3N5Y0R8-F1
#
_cell.length_a   1.000
_cell.length_b   1.000
_cell.length_c   1.000
_cell.angle_alpha   90.00
_cell.angle_beta   90.00
_cell.angle_gamma   90.00
#
_symmetry.space_group_name_H-M   'P 1'
#
loop_
_entity.id
_entity.type
_entity.pdbx_description
1 polymer ?
#
loop_
_entity_poly.entity_id
_entity_poly.type
_entity_poly.pdbx_seq_one_letter_code
_entity_poly.pdbx_strand_id
1 'polypeptide(L)'
;MMNATDVIAHFSIDNVPLKRLFALRFVLSIPNDNTDLGQDVRELDIYPERLYDSYIQEWRAYSKRAIVKRVNEEGCDNIITDIEQEIREVVRSETFKNMVRHVEFTARMRGADNVAYLPHPLKRQLEDFLK
;
A
#
# COMPACT_ATOMS: atom_id res chain seq x y z
N MET A 1 3.50 7.18 29.21
CA MET A 1 2.21 7.43 28.55
C MET A 1 2.45 7.19 27.06
N MET A 2 1.68 6.30 26.44
CA MET A 2 1.85 5.95 25.02
C MET A 2 1.54 7.16 24.14
N ASN A 3 2.30 7.36 23.07
CA ASN A 3 2.10 8.44 22.10
C ASN A 3 2.07 7.89 20.65
N ALA A 4 1.82 8.75 19.67
CA ALA A 4 1.73 8.34 18.25
C ALA A 4 3.03 7.69 17.70
N THR A 5 4.20 8.09 18.21
CA THR A 5 5.48 7.48 17.83
C THR A 5 5.58 6.05 18.33
N ASP A 6 5.07 5.76 19.53
CA ASP A 6 5.02 4.39 20.07
C ASP A 6 4.10 3.49 19.22
N VAL A 7 2.94 4.03 18.78
CA VAL A 7 2.01 3.31 17.89
C VAL A 7 2.66 3.04 16.53
N ILE A 8 3.33 4.03 15.93
CA ILE A 8 4.07 3.84 14.67
C ILE A 8 5.16 2.77 14.81
N ALA A 9 5.91 2.81 15.92
CA ALA A 9 6.96 1.84 16.21
C ALA A 9 6.41 0.42 16.36
N HIS A 10 5.24 0.26 17.00
CA HIS A 10 4.56 -1.04 17.13
C HIS A 10 4.34 -1.72 15.77
N PHE A 11 3.85 -0.97 14.78
CA PHE A 11 3.60 -1.50 13.44
C PHE A 11 4.86 -1.66 12.59
N SER A 12 6.01 -1.15 13.04
CA SER A 12 7.29 -1.24 12.34
C SER A 12 7.19 -0.85 10.86
N ILE A 13 6.45 0.23 10.56
CA ILE A 13 6.00 0.60 9.20
C ILE A 13 7.13 0.61 8.16
N ASP A 14 8.34 1.02 8.53
CA ASP A 14 9.47 1.09 7.60
C ASP A 14 9.98 -0.29 7.16
N ASN A 15 9.80 -1.33 7.99
CA ASN A 15 10.34 -2.68 7.75
C ASN A 15 9.27 -3.77 7.74
N VAL A 16 7.99 -3.39 7.64
CA VAL A 16 6.88 -4.33 7.64
C VAL A 16 6.74 -5.04 6.27
N PRO A 17 6.37 -6.33 6.22
CA PRO A 17 6.15 -7.03 4.94
C PRO A 17 5.12 -6.32 4.05
N LEU A 18 5.34 -6.32 2.74
CA LEU A 18 4.52 -5.59 1.75
C LEU A 18 3.02 -5.81 1.91
N LYS A 19 2.58 -7.07 2.10
CA LYS A 19 1.17 -7.40 2.34
C LYS A 19 0.59 -6.70 3.57
N ARG A 20 1.36 -6.62 4.66
CA ARG A 20 0.94 -5.98 5.91
C ARG A 20 1.02 -4.46 5.80
N LEU A 21 1.99 -3.90 5.07
CA LEU A 21 2.01 -2.49 4.70
C LEU A 21 0.75 -2.12 3.91
N PHE A 22 0.39 -2.94 2.92
CA PHE A 22 -0.80 -2.73 2.10
C PHE A 22 -2.09 -2.82 2.93
N ALA A 23 -2.17 -3.78 3.87
CA ALA A 23 -3.29 -3.87 4.81
C ALA A 23 -3.40 -2.64 5.72
N LEU A 24 -2.27 -2.15 6.26
CA LEU A 24 -2.23 -0.91 7.05
C LEU A 24 -2.71 0.27 6.22
N ARG A 25 -2.20 0.44 5.00
CA ARG A 25 -2.61 1.50 4.08
C ARG A 25 -4.10 1.41 3.75
N PHE A 26 -4.64 0.21 3.56
CA PHE A 26 -6.05 -0.02 3.27
C PHE A 26 -6.93 0.34 4.47
N VAL A 27 -6.61 -0.14 5.67
CA VAL A 27 -7.38 0.12 6.89
C VAL A 27 -7.36 1.60 7.26
N LEU A 28 -6.20 2.23 7.14
CA LEU A 28 -6.03 3.65 7.47
C LEU A 28 -6.55 4.59 6.38
N SER A 29 -7.16 4.05 5.31
CA SER A 29 -7.80 4.87 4.27
C SER A 29 -9.00 5.59 4.85
N ILE A 30 -8.95 6.92 4.89
CA ILE A 30 -10.06 7.74 5.38
C ILE A 30 -11.04 7.98 4.23
N PRO A 31 -12.38 7.97 4.47
CA PRO A 31 -13.33 8.53 3.51
C PRO A 31 -12.95 9.98 3.15
N ASN A 32 -12.80 10.30 1.86
CA ASN A 32 -12.30 11.57 1.30
C ASN A 32 -10.78 11.76 1.25
N ASP A 33 -10.00 10.69 1.24
CA ASP A 33 -8.59 10.77 0.85
C ASP A 33 -8.46 11.04 -0.65
N ASN A 34 -7.61 12.01 -1.02
CA ASN A 34 -7.26 12.32 -2.42
C ASN A 34 -6.45 11.20 -3.08
N THR A 35 -5.93 10.25 -2.29
CA THR A 35 -5.13 9.12 -2.76
C THR A 35 -5.99 7.85 -2.78
N ASP A 36 -6.50 7.48 -3.96
CA ASP A 36 -7.25 6.24 -4.15
C ASP A 36 -6.28 5.05 -4.21
N LEU A 37 -6.20 4.25 -3.14
CA LEU A 37 -5.40 3.01 -3.12
C LEU A 37 -5.80 2.06 -4.27
N GLY A 38 -7.06 2.11 -4.72
CA GLY A 38 -7.51 1.42 -5.91
C GLY A 38 -6.87 1.95 -7.20
N GLN A 39 -6.61 3.25 -7.29
CA GLN A 39 -5.89 3.85 -8.40
C GLN A 39 -4.44 3.40 -8.42
N ASP A 40 -3.75 3.41 -7.28
CA ASP A 40 -2.37 2.89 -7.18
C ASP A 40 -2.30 1.47 -7.75
N VAL A 41 -3.25 0.61 -7.34
CA VAL A 41 -3.32 -0.79 -7.82
C VAL A 41 -3.60 -0.88 -9.32
N ARG A 42 -4.49 -0.05 -9.87
CA ARG A 42 -4.77 -0.03 -11.32
C ARG A 42 -3.58 0.47 -12.14
N GLU A 43 -2.85 1.45 -11.61
CA GLU A 43 -1.68 2.01 -12.29
C GLU A 43 -0.54 0.99 -12.38
N LEU A 44 -0.47 0.00 -11.49
CA LEU A 44 0.52 -1.08 -11.56
C LEU A 44 0.40 -1.98 -12.80
N ASP A 45 -0.77 -2.03 -13.45
CA ASP A 45 -0.93 -2.73 -14.73
C ASP A 45 -0.11 -2.08 -15.84
N ILE A 46 0.08 -0.76 -15.77
CA ILE A 46 0.74 0.05 -16.80
C ILE A 46 2.19 0.35 -16.39
N TYR A 47 2.39 0.67 -15.11
CA TYR A 47 3.65 1.15 -14.53
C TYR A 47 4.05 0.29 -13.30
N PRO A 48 4.37 -1.01 -13.48
CA PRO A 48 4.69 -1.91 -12.37
C PRO A 48 5.90 -1.48 -11.54
N GLU A 49 6.84 -0.74 -12.14
CA GLU A 49 8.02 -0.18 -11.48
C GLU A 49 7.65 0.76 -10.32
N ARG A 50 6.52 1.47 -10.43
CA ARG A 50 6.06 2.42 -9.40
C ARG A 50 5.83 1.79 -8.05
N LEU A 51 5.55 0.48 -7.99
CA LEU A 51 5.44 -0.24 -6.73
C LEU A 51 6.65 0.01 -5.82
N TYR A 52 7.85 -0.08 -6.38
CA TYR A 52 9.09 0.06 -5.63
C TYR A 52 9.71 1.45 -5.73
N ASP A 53 9.51 2.13 -6.86
CA ASP A 53 10.10 3.44 -7.08
C ASP A 53 9.41 4.52 -6.24
N SER A 54 8.10 4.38 -5.97
CA SER A 54 7.35 5.40 -5.23
C SER A 54 6.29 4.87 -4.26
N TYR A 55 5.40 3.95 -4.67
CA TYR A 55 4.21 3.60 -3.88
C TYR A 55 4.51 3.01 -2.51
N ILE A 56 5.50 2.11 -2.37
CA ILE A 56 5.86 1.58 -1.05
C ILE A 56 6.22 2.72 -0.08
N GLN A 57 6.95 3.74 -0.53
CA GLN A 57 7.32 4.87 0.32
C GLN A 57 6.14 5.80 0.59
N GLU A 58 5.30 6.04 -0.43
CA GLU A 58 4.08 6.82 -0.29
C GLU A 58 3.11 6.17 0.72
N TRP A 59 2.92 4.84 0.66
CA TRP A 59 2.08 4.07 1.58
C TRP A 59 2.61 4.12 3.01
N ARG A 60 3.93 3.99 3.21
CA ARG A 60 4.55 4.16 4.54
C ARG A 60 4.29 5.56 5.10
N ALA A 61 4.57 6.58 4.30
CA ALA A 61 4.39 7.97 4.71
C ALA A 61 2.93 8.27 5.03
N TYR A 62 2.00 7.74 4.22
CA TYR A 62 0.58 7.84 4.46
C TYR A 62 0.17 7.18 5.78
N SER A 63 0.52 5.90 5.98
CA SER A 63 0.14 5.16 7.19
C SER A 63 0.64 5.83 8.45
N LYS A 64 1.86 6.39 8.45
CA LYS A 64 2.38 7.18 9.57
C LYS A 64 1.53 8.42 9.86
N ARG A 65 1.20 9.21 8.83
CA ARG A 65 0.34 10.41 8.98
C ARG A 65 -1.05 10.05 9.47
N ALA A 66 -1.64 8.98 8.94
CA ALA A 66 -2.96 8.52 9.33
C ALA A 66 -3.01 8.04 10.78
N ILE A 67 -1.98 7.33 11.25
CA ILE A 67 -1.86 6.96 12.67
C ILE A 67 -1.76 8.19 13.55
N VAL A 68 -0.90 9.17 13.22
CA VAL A 68 -0.80 10.42 14.01
C VAL A 68 -2.14 11.12 14.09
N LYS A 69 -2.85 11.22 12.96
CA LYS A 69 -4.18 11.82 12.91
C LYS A 69 -5.16 11.06 13.81
N ARG A 70 -5.25 9.75 13.67
CA ARG A 70 -6.17 8.91 14.45
C ARG A 70 -5.87 8.96 15.95
N VAL A 71 -4.59 8.95 16.34
CA VAL A 71 -4.18 9.14 17.74
C VAL A 71 -4.62 10.50 18.28
N ASN A 72 -4.51 11.56 17.48
CA ASN A 72 -4.93 12.89 17.91
C ASN A 72 -6.46 13.03 18.04
N GLU A 73 -7.23 12.26 17.24
CA GLU A 73 -8.69 12.30 17.22
C GLU A 73 -9.32 11.36 18.26
N GLU A 74 -8.79 10.16 18.42
CA GLU A 74 -9.36 9.07 19.23
C GLU A 74 -8.58 8.81 20.53
N GLY A 75 -7.34 9.31 20.63
CA GLY A 75 -6.42 8.99 21.72
C GLY A 75 -5.55 7.76 21.42
N CYS A 76 -4.69 7.40 22.39
CA CYS A 76 -3.81 6.22 22.28
C CYS A 76 -4.43 4.95 22.85
N ASP A 77 -5.53 5.06 23.59
CA ASP A 77 -6.14 3.92 24.25
C ASP A 77 -6.74 2.98 23.19
N ASN A 78 -6.37 1.70 23.24
CA ASN A 78 -6.82 0.64 22.34
C ASN A 78 -6.50 0.76 20.85
N ILE A 79 -5.94 1.89 20.37
CA ILE A 79 -5.72 2.14 18.94
C ILE A 79 -4.95 1.02 18.22
N ILE A 80 -3.94 0.44 18.88
CA ILE A 80 -3.17 -0.70 18.34
C ILE A 80 -4.10 -1.91 18.13
N THR A 81 -4.89 -2.22 19.16
CA THR A 81 -5.85 -3.34 19.14
C THR A 81 -6.90 -3.15 18.06
N ASP A 82 -7.40 -1.92 17.91
CA ASP A 82 -8.44 -1.56 16.94
C ASP A 82 -7.91 -1.70 15.50
N ILE A 83 -6.76 -1.11 15.19
CA ILE A 83 -6.12 -1.25 13.87
C ILE A 83 -5.81 -2.72 13.58
N GLU A 84 -5.29 -3.48 14.55
CA GLU A 84 -5.03 -4.91 14.37
C GLU A 84 -6.30 -5.72 14.12
N GLN A 85 -7.42 -5.34 14.75
CA GLN A 85 -8.72 -5.96 14.52
C GLN A 85 -9.26 -5.63 13.12
N GLU A 86 -9.20 -4.37 12.72
CA GLU A 86 -9.59 -3.92 11.38
C GLU A 86 -8.74 -4.60 10.30
N ILE A 87 -7.44 -4.76 10.51
CA ILE A 87 -6.57 -5.54 9.63
C ILE A 87 -7.06 -6.99 9.54
N ARG A 88 -7.34 -7.63 10.67
CA ARG A 88 -7.86 -9.01 10.68
C ARG A 88 -9.17 -9.14 9.90
N GLU A 89 -10.04 -8.15 9.95
CA GLU A 89 -11.30 -8.16 9.21
C GLU A 89 -11.05 -7.92 7.71
N VAL A 90 -10.26 -6.92 7.36
CA VAL A 90 -10.03 -6.53 5.96
C VAL A 90 -9.34 -7.63 5.17
N VAL A 91 -8.38 -8.35 5.77
CA VAL A 91 -7.64 -9.42 5.07
C VAL A 91 -8.53 -10.59 4.66
N ARG A 92 -9.72 -10.71 5.26
CA ARG A 92 -10.73 -11.72 4.90
C ARG A 92 -11.63 -11.26 3.75
N SER A 93 -11.72 -9.95 3.50
CA SER A 93 -12.55 -9.38 2.43
C SER A 93 -12.03 -9.76 1.04
N GLU A 94 -12.95 -9.96 0.09
CA GLU A 94 -12.57 -10.33 -1.28
C GLU A 94 -11.91 -9.16 -2.01
N THR A 95 -12.36 -7.93 -1.75
CA THR A 95 -11.75 -6.70 -2.29
C THR A 95 -10.27 -6.63 -1.95
N PHE A 96 -9.91 -6.80 -0.67
CA PHE A 96 -8.51 -6.82 -0.25
C PHE A 96 -7.73 -7.94 -0.93
N LYS A 97 -8.28 -9.16 -0.95
CA LYS A 97 -7.63 -10.33 -1.58
C LYS A 97 -7.36 -10.12 -3.06
N ASN A 98 -8.27 -9.47 -3.78
CA ASN A 98 -8.10 -9.13 -5.19
C ASN A 98 -6.96 -8.13 -5.39
N MET A 99 -6.98 -7.02 -4.64
CA MET A 99 -5.99 -5.97 -4.77
C MET A 99 -4.59 -6.44 -4.35
N VAL A 100 -4.49 -7.15 -3.23
CA VAL A 100 -3.19 -7.63 -2.72
C VAL A 100 -2.60 -8.71 -3.62
N ARG A 101 -3.42 -9.54 -4.28
CA ARG A 101 -2.94 -10.48 -5.30
C ARG A 101 -2.26 -9.76 -6.45
N HIS A 102 -2.83 -8.64 -6.90
CA HIS A 102 -2.23 -7.83 -7.96
C HIS A 102 -0.90 -7.23 -7.50
N VAL A 103 -0.85 -6.61 -6.32
CA VAL A 103 0.38 -6.06 -5.75
C VAL A 103 1.47 -7.13 -5.58
N GLU A 104 1.13 -8.30 -5.04
CA GLU A 104 2.06 -9.41 -4.87
C GLU A 104 2.54 -9.98 -6.22
N PHE A 105 1.67 -10.04 -7.23
CA PHE A 105 2.05 -10.46 -8.58
C PHE A 105 3.08 -9.48 -9.16
N THR A 106 2.80 -8.18 -9.11
CA THR A 106 3.73 -7.13 -9.56
C THR A 106 5.05 -7.18 -8.80
N ALA A 107 5.01 -7.43 -7.49
CA ALA A 107 6.21 -7.59 -6.67
C ALA A 107 7.08 -8.77 -7.13
N ARG A 108 6.47 -9.90 -7.51
CA ARG A 108 7.16 -11.10 -8.01
C ARG A 108 7.72 -10.89 -9.41
N MET A 109 7.03 -10.14 -10.29
CA MET A 109 7.51 -9.89 -11.66
C MET A 109 8.91 -9.25 -11.69
N ARG A 110 9.19 -8.32 -10.77
CA ARG A 110 10.51 -7.70 -10.67
C ARG A 110 11.62 -8.67 -10.23
N GLY A 111 11.27 -9.70 -9.46
CA GLY A 111 12.22 -10.70 -8.94
C GLY A 111 12.42 -11.92 -9.83
N ALA A 112 11.67 -12.03 -10.93
CA ALA A 112 11.76 -13.13 -11.87
C ALA A 112 12.49 -12.66 -13.13
N ASP A 113 13.72 -13.15 -13.34
CA ASP A 113 14.58 -12.88 -14.52
C ASP A 113 13.94 -13.30 -15.88
N ASN A 114 12.73 -13.85 -15.86
CA ASN A 114 12.12 -14.58 -16.97
C ASN A 114 10.75 -14.01 -17.39
N VAL A 115 10.27 -12.93 -16.76
CA VAL A 115 8.95 -12.39 -17.09
C VAL A 115 9.09 -11.54 -18.35
N ALA A 116 8.78 -12.16 -19.49
CA ALA A 116 8.60 -11.46 -20.74
C ALA A 116 7.47 -10.44 -20.57
N TYR A 117 7.86 -9.19 -20.30
CA TYR A 117 6.97 -8.05 -20.37
C TYR A 117 6.39 -8.04 -21.79
N LEU A 118 5.09 -8.28 -21.93
CA LEU A 118 4.36 -7.93 -23.13
C LEU A 118 4.06 -6.43 -22.99
N PRO A 119 4.88 -5.54 -23.56
CA PRO A 119 4.58 -4.11 -23.48
C PRO A 119 3.18 -3.92 -24.07
N HIS A 120 2.29 -3.36 -23.26
CA HIS A 120 1.01 -2.87 -23.74
C HIS A 120 1.27 -2.03 -25.00
N PRO A 121 0.53 -2.21 -26.10
CA PRO A 121 0.83 -1.57 -27.40
C PRO A 121 1.08 -0.07 -27.28
N LEU A 122 0.36 0.60 -26.38
CA LEU A 122 0.50 2.03 -26.07
C LEU A 122 1.88 2.41 -25.51
N LYS A 123 2.48 1.58 -24.64
CA LYS A 123 3.81 1.84 -24.07
C LYS A 123 4.90 1.73 -25.14
N ARG A 124 4.80 0.73 -26.01
CA ARG A 124 5.69 0.60 -27.18
C ARG A 124 5.57 1.80 -28.11
N GLN A 125 4.35 2.28 -28.36
CA GLN A 125 4.14 3.47 -29.19
C GLN A 125 4.75 4.74 -28.57
N LEU A 126 4.66 4.92 -27.25
CA LEU A 126 5.28 6.06 -26.57
C LEU A 126 6.82 5.98 -26.56
N GLU A 127 7.38 4.79 -26.33
CA GLU A 127 8.82 4.56 -26.38
C GLU A 127 9.40 4.78 -27.80
N ASP A 128 8.66 4.40 -28.84
CA ASP A 128 9.06 4.64 -30.23
C ASP A 128 8.91 6.12 -30.62
N PHE A 129 7.98 6.86 -30.02
CA PHE A 129 7.79 8.30 -30.27
C PHE A 129 8.85 9.18 -29.58
N LEU A 130 9.47 8.69 -28.51
CA LEU A 130 10.49 9.41 -27.73
C LEU A 130 11.94 9.12 -28.18
N LYS A 131 12.13 8.31 -29.23
CA LYS A 131 13.41 8.09 -29.92
C LYS A 131 13.57 9.02 -31.12
#